data_AF-A0A0Q8RMW0-F1
#
_entry.id   AF-A0A0Q8RMW0-F1
#
_cell.length_a   1.000
_cell.length_b   1.000
_cell.length_c   1.000
_cell.angle_alpha   90.00
_cell.angle_beta   90.00
_cell.angle_gamma   90.00
#
_symmetry.space_group_name_H-M   'P 1'
#
loop_
_entity.id
_entity.type
_entity.pdbx_description
1 polymer ?
#
loop_
_entity_poly.entity_id
_entity_poly.type
_entity_poly.pdbx_seq_one_letter_code
_entity_poly.pdbx_strand_id
1 'polypeptide(L)'
;MIWLWLSAAFMVTTAGIHGYLGERRLMGPLMTLDQGVMSIDLARKVFRLAWHALSLLMLVSAASVVWPGTPRGLILLIGAAWTATGLFDAIYTRGRHIGWPFLSASGVFALLGAA
;
A
#
# COMPACT_ATOMS: atom_id res chain seq x y z
N MET A 1 11.19 -11.84 -14.66
CA MET A 1 10.39 -12.73 -13.79
C MET A 1 10.67 -12.53 -12.30
N ILE A 2 11.91 -12.70 -11.79
CA ILE A 2 12.19 -12.54 -10.34
C ILE A 2 11.79 -11.17 -9.79
N TRP A 3 12.00 -10.09 -10.55
CA TRP A 3 11.62 -8.73 -10.16
C TRP A 3 10.12 -8.55 -9.92
N LEU A 4 9.26 -9.17 -10.74
CA LEU A 4 7.80 -9.08 -10.55
C LEU A 4 7.35 -9.81 -9.28
N TRP A 5 7.97 -10.94 -8.97
CA TRP A 5 7.72 -11.66 -7.71
C TRP A 5 8.23 -10.89 -6.48
N LEU A 6 9.38 -10.24 -6.58
CA LEU A 6 9.88 -9.34 -5.52
C LEU A 6 8.94 -8.14 -5.32
N SER A 7 8.46 -7.54 -6.41
CA SER A 7 7.45 -6.49 -6.39
C SER A 7 6.19 -6.95 -5.66
N ALA A 8 5.61 -8.08 -6.07
CA ALA A 8 4.43 -8.65 -5.44
C ALA A 8 4.65 -8.95 -3.94
N ALA A 9 5.80 -9.54 -3.57
CA ALA A 9 6.12 -9.83 -2.18
C ALA A 9 6.17 -8.56 -1.32
N PHE A 10 6.75 -7.47 -1.82
CA PHE A 10 6.77 -6.18 -1.13
C PHE A 10 5.38 -5.56 -1.02
N MET A 11 4.56 -5.64 -2.07
CA MET A 11 3.17 -5.15 -2.05
C MET A 11 2.32 -5.92 -1.03
N VAL A 12 2.44 -7.25 -0.99
CA VAL A 12 1.75 -8.11 0.01
C VAL A 12 2.21 -7.77 1.42
N THR A 13 3.52 -7.62 1.63
CA THR A 13 4.08 -7.26 2.94
C THR A 13 3.56 -5.89 3.38
N THR A 14 3.54 -4.92 2.47
CA THR A 14 2.99 -3.58 2.73
C THR A 14 1.52 -3.64 3.08
N ALA A 15 0.72 -4.43 2.34
CA ALA A 15 -0.70 -4.63 2.61
C ALA A 15 -0.95 -5.21 4.00
N GLY A 16 -0.13 -6.19 4.43
CA GLY A 16 -0.18 -6.80 5.74
C GLY A 16 0.22 -5.83 6.87
N ILE A 17 1.30 -5.08 6.69
CA ILE A 17 1.73 -4.05 7.65
C ILE A 17 0.67 -2.95 7.78
N HIS A 18 0.18 -2.42 6.67
CA HIS A 18 -0.87 -1.40 6.66
C HIS A 18 -2.15 -1.94 7.32
N GLY A 19 -2.66 -3.08 6.85
CA GLY A 19 -3.96 -3.60 7.24
C GLY A 19 -4.01 -4.16 8.65
N TYR A 20 -3.07 -5.04 9.01
CA TYR A 20 -3.10 -5.71 10.32
C TYR A 20 -2.33 -4.92 11.39
N LEU A 21 -1.07 -4.59 11.14
CA LEU A 21 -0.24 -3.92 12.14
C LEU A 21 -0.70 -2.48 12.36
N GLY A 22 -1.06 -1.78 11.29
CA GLY A 22 -1.63 -0.44 11.34
C GLY A 22 -2.98 -0.37 12.04
N GLU A 23 -3.87 -1.34 11.82
CA GLU A 23 -5.14 -1.41 12.55
C GLU A 23 -4.88 -1.57 14.06
N ARG A 24 -4.01 -2.53 14.42
CA ARG A 24 -3.72 -2.84 15.83
C ARG A 24 -3.01 -1.70 16.57
N ARG A 25 -2.10 -0.98 15.91
CA ARG A 25 -1.23 0.02 16.56
C ARG A 25 -1.68 1.47 16.36
N LEU A 26 -2.49 1.77 15.36
CA LEU A 26 -2.89 3.14 15.03
C LEU A 26 -4.40 3.32 14.95
N MET A 27 -5.08 2.65 14.01
CA MET A 27 -6.50 2.92 13.76
C MET A 27 -7.40 2.49 14.92
N GLY A 28 -7.16 1.30 15.49
CA GLY A 28 -7.89 0.82 16.67
C GLY A 28 -7.80 1.82 17.84
N PRO A 29 -6.59 2.17 18.32
CA PRO A 29 -6.40 3.20 19.35
C PRO A 29 -7.03 4.55 18.99
N LEU A 30 -6.89 5.01 17.74
CA LEU A 30 -7.47 6.29 17.29
C LEU A 30 -9.00 6.29 17.42
N MET A 31 -9.67 5.20 17.07
CA MET A 31 -11.13 5.07 17.18
C MET A 31 -11.59 4.99 18.64
N THR A 32 -10.76 4.49 19.55
CA THR A 32 -11.10 4.43 20.99
C THR A 32 -11.06 5.79 21.70
N LEU A 33 -10.43 6.81 21.10
CA LEU A 33 -10.41 8.16 21.68
C LEU A 33 -11.80 8.78 21.76
N ASP A 34 -12.75 8.32 20.91
CA ASP A 34 -14.16 8.75 20.91
C ASP A 34 -14.37 10.28 20.90
N GLN A 35 -13.49 11.00 20.20
CA GLN A 35 -13.46 12.46 20.15
C GLN A 35 -13.60 12.98 18.71
N GLY A 36 -14.23 14.15 18.56
CA GLY A 36 -14.41 14.82 17.28
C GLY A 36 -15.12 13.92 16.26
N VAL A 37 -14.61 13.82 15.03
CA VAL A 37 -15.19 12.96 13.97
C VAL A 37 -15.19 11.49 14.38
N MET A 38 -14.25 11.05 15.23
CA MET A 38 -14.20 9.66 15.68
C MET A 38 -15.31 9.30 16.66
N SER A 39 -16.12 10.24 17.18
CA SER A 39 -17.29 9.91 18.01
C SER A 39 -18.50 9.43 17.20
N ILE A 40 -18.50 9.68 15.89
CA ILE A 40 -19.56 9.29 14.97
C ILE A 40 -19.34 7.84 14.53
N ASP A 41 -20.28 6.95 14.85
CA ASP A 41 -20.20 5.51 14.53
C ASP A 41 -20.00 5.24 13.03
N LEU A 42 -20.76 5.94 12.17
CA LEU A 42 -20.61 5.82 10.72
C LEU A 42 -19.20 6.24 10.26
N ALA A 43 -18.65 7.32 10.81
CA ALA A 43 -17.31 7.77 10.44
C ALA A 43 -16.27 6.70 10.79
N ARG A 44 -16.30 6.14 12.01
CA ARG A 44 -15.40 5.04 12.41
C ARG A 44 -15.47 3.87 11.43
N LYS A 45 -16.68 3.45 11.04
CA LYS A 45 -16.89 2.37 10.07
C LYS A 45 -16.32 2.70 8.69
N VAL A 46 -16.55 3.92 8.19
CA VAL A 46 -16.03 4.37 6.89
C VAL A 46 -14.50 4.45 6.90
N PHE A 47 -13.88 5.00 7.96
CA PHE A 47 -12.43 5.07 8.07
C PHE A 47 -11.78 3.68 8.15
N ARG A 48 -12.35 2.76 8.94
CA ARG A 48 -11.87 1.37 8.98
C ARG A 48 -12.03 0.67 7.63
N LEU A 49 -13.15 0.88 6.94
CA LEU A 49 -13.38 0.33 5.61
C LEU A 49 -12.34 0.87 4.61
N ALA A 50 -12.13 2.19 4.57
CA ALA A 50 -11.16 2.82 3.68
C ALA A 50 -9.74 2.29 3.93
N TRP A 51 -9.37 2.10 5.20
CA TRP A 51 -8.09 1.53 5.59
C TRP A 51 -7.88 0.11 5.03
N HIS A 52 -8.85 -0.80 5.25
CA HIS A 52 -8.74 -2.17 4.74
C HIS A 52 -8.95 -2.27 3.22
N ALA A 53 -9.76 -1.39 2.62
CA ALA A 53 -9.93 -1.32 1.18
C ALA A 53 -8.61 -0.96 0.49
N LEU A 54 -7.82 -0.05 1.06
CA LEU A 54 -6.49 0.25 0.55
C LEU A 54 -5.55 -0.98 0.63
N SER A 55 -5.55 -1.72 1.75
CA SER A 55 -4.83 -3.01 1.84
C SER A 55 -5.27 -4.00 0.75
N LEU A 56 -6.57 -4.11 0.49
CA LEU A 56 -7.08 -4.98 -0.57
C LEU A 56 -6.58 -4.54 -1.95
N LEU A 57 -6.59 -3.25 -2.25
CA LEU A 57 -6.05 -2.72 -3.51
C LEU A 57 -4.54 -2.97 -3.66
N MET A 58 -3.79 -2.95 -2.55
CA MET A 58 -2.38 -3.35 -2.56
C MET A 58 -2.21 -4.83 -2.93
N LEU A 59 -3.04 -5.72 -2.39
CA LEU A 59 -3.04 -7.14 -2.74
C LEU A 59 -3.46 -7.38 -4.20
N VAL A 60 -4.46 -6.65 -4.69
CA VAL A 60 -4.86 -6.69 -6.11
C VAL A 60 -3.71 -6.24 -7.00
N SER A 61 -2.98 -5.18 -6.63
CA SER A 61 -1.79 -4.74 -7.36
C SER A 61 -0.72 -5.84 -7.40
N ALA A 62 -0.46 -6.48 -6.25
CA ALA A 62 0.51 -7.57 -6.14
C ALA A 62 0.14 -8.75 -7.04
N ALA A 63 -1.12 -9.18 -7.03
CA ALA A 63 -1.62 -10.22 -7.92
C ALA A 63 -1.47 -9.80 -9.39
N SER A 64 -1.87 -8.57 -9.72
CA SER A 64 -1.85 -8.05 -11.10
C SER A 64 -0.46 -8.08 -11.73
N VAL A 65 0.60 -7.73 -10.98
CA VAL A 65 1.96 -7.66 -11.54
C VAL A 65 2.58 -9.03 -11.83
N VAL A 66 2.06 -10.11 -11.25
CA VAL A 66 2.50 -11.50 -11.52
C VAL A 66 1.47 -12.32 -12.28
N TRP A 67 0.27 -11.77 -12.52
CA TRP A 67 -0.81 -12.50 -13.16
C TRP A 67 -0.47 -12.84 -14.62
N PRO A 68 -0.71 -14.08 -15.07
CA PRO A 68 -0.47 -14.47 -16.46
C PRO A 68 -1.28 -13.61 -17.44
N GLY A 69 -0.59 -13.02 -18.42
CA GLY A 69 -1.24 -12.22 -19.47
C GLY A 69 -1.53 -10.76 -19.09
N THR A 70 -1.10 -10.28 -17.91
CA THR A 70 -1.18 -8.85 -17.59
C THR A 70 -0.46 -8.02 -18.64
N PRO A 71 -1.11 -7.01 -19.26
CA PRO A 71 -0.47 -6.17 -20.25
C PRO A 71 0.72 -5.41 -19.66
N ARG A 72 1.84 -5.37 -20.39
CA ARG A 72 3.06 -4.65 -19.97
C ARG A 72 2.77 -3.21 -19.53
N GLY A 73 1.90 -2.50 -20.26
CA GLY A 73 1.52 -1.13 -19.92
C GLY A 73 0.86 -1.01 -18.54
N LEU A 74 0.08 -2.01 -18.12
CA LEU A 74 -0.55 -2.03 -16.80
C LEU A 74 0.48 -2.28 -15.70
N ILE A 75 1.46 -3.15 -15.92
CA ILE A 75 2.57 -3.37 -14.97
C ILE A 75 3.39 -2.08 -14.80
N LEU A 76 3.70 -1.40 -15.90
CA LEU A 76 4.40 -0.11 -15.86
C LEU A 76 3.61 0.96 -15.11
N LEU A 77 2.29 1.03 -15.33
CA LEU A 77 1.41 1.96 -14.61
C LEU A 77 1.38 1.68 -13.11
N ILE A 78 1.19 0.42 -12.71
CA ILE A 78 1.22 0.00 -11.30
C ILE A 78 2.59 0.33 -10.68
N GLY A 79 3.67 -0.03 -11.37
CA GLY A 79 5.03 0.24 -10.92
C GLY A 79 5.28 1.74 -10.70
N ALA A 80 4.92 2.57 -11.68
CA ALA A 80 5.06 4.02 -11.59
C ALA A 80 4.21 4.60 -10.44
N ALA A 81 2.97 4.15 -10.26
CA ALA A 81 2.10 4.62 -9.19
C ALA A 81 2.66 4.28 -7.80
N TRP A 82 3.17 3.05 -7.60
CA TRP A 82 3.81 2.64 -6.35
C TRP A 82 5.10 3.41 -6.08
N THR A 83 5.96 3.58 -7.08
CA THR A 83 7.20 4.36 -6.94
C THR A 83 6.90 5.81 -6.62
N ALA A 84 5.97 6.44 -7.34
CA ALA A 84 5.57 7.82 -7.09
C ALA A 84 5.00 7.98 -5.67
N THR A 85 4.15 7.07 -5.22
CA THR A 85 3.59 7.08 -3.86
C THR A 85 4.69 6.94 -2.81
N GLY A 86 5.63 6.01 -2.98
CA GLY A 86 6.73 5.82 -2.04
C GLY A 86 7.70 7.01 -1.98
N LEU A 87 8.05 7.60 -3.14
CA LEU A 87 8.90 8.79 -3.18
C LEU A 87 8.18 10.01 -2.61
N PHE A 88 6.88 10.17 -2.91
CA PHE A 88 6.08 11.24 -2.33
C PHE A 88 6.01 11.09 -0.81
N ASP A 89 5.75 9.89 -0.30
CA ASP A 89 5.75 9.59 1.14
C ASP A 89 7.12 9.92 1.78
N ALA A 90 8.23 9.56 1.13
CA ALA A 90 9.56 9.91 1.57
C ALA A 90 9.75 11.44 1.65
N ILE A 91 9.37 12.18 0.62
CA ILE A 91 9.52 13.64 0.57
C ILE A 91 8.62 14.31 1.63
N TYR A 92 7.33 13.94 1.64
CA TYR A 92 6.32 14.53 2.50
C TYR A 92 6.62 14.30 3.99
N THR A 93 7.08 13.09 4.34
CA THR A 93 7.43 12.73 5.72
C THR A 93 8.89 13.03 6.06
N ARG A 94 9.66 13.62 5.12
CA ARG A 94 11.10 13.88 5.23
C ARG A 94 11.90 12.62 5.60
N GLY A 95 11.51 11.49 5.02
CA GLY A 95 12.12 10.18 5.21
C GLY A 95 11.81 9.52 6.54
N ARG A 96 10.94 10.11 7.37
CA ARG A 96 10.64 9.60 8.72
C ARG A 96 9.63 8.47 8.73
N HIS A 97 8.80 8.36 7.70
CA HIS A 97 7.84 7.26 7.61
C HIS A 97 8.54 5.99 7.12
N ILE A 98 8.65 4.99 7.99
CA ILE A 98 9.40 3.75 7.73
C ILE A 98 8.84 2.96 6.53
N GLY A 99 7.61 3.23 6.09
CA GLY A 99 6.99 2.56 4.95
C GLY A 99 7.52 3.00 3.58
N TRP A 100 8.10 4.21 3.46
CA TRP A 100 8.48 4.77 2.16
C TRP A 100 9.43 3.89 1.32
N PRO A 101 10.44 3.19 1.89
CA PRO A 101 11.33 2.34 1.11
C PRO A 101 10.60 1.13 0.53
N PHE A 102 9.67 0.52 1.28
CA PHE A 102 8.90 -0.64 0.82
C PHE A 102 7.92 -0.27 -0.29
N LEU A 103 7.27 0.88 -0.18
CA LEU A 103 6.40 1.43 -1.22
C LEU A 103 7.20 1.70 -2.51
N SER A 104 8.34 2.37 -2.38
CA SER A 104 9.19 2.72 -3.51
C SER A 104 9.77 1.49 -4.20
N ALA A 105 10.29 0.54 -3.41
CA ALA A 105 10.87 -0.72 -3.91
C ALA A 105 9.83 -1.59 -4.63
N SER A 106 8.60 -1.67 -4.11
CA SER A 106 7.49 -2.36 -4.79
C SER A 106 7.34 -1.89 -6.22
N GLY A 107 7.33 -0.56 -6.43
CA GLY A 107 7.19 0.03 -7.76
C GLY A 107 8.43 -0.14 -8.62
N VAL A 108 9.63 0.08 -8.07
CA VAL A 108 10.90 -0.06 -8.81
C VAL A 108 11.07 -1.49 -9.33
N PHE A 109 10.76 -2.50 -8.53
CA PHE A 109 10.82 -3.89 -8.99
C PHE A 109 9.78 -4.21 -10.07
N ALA A 110 8.59 -3.63 -10.03
CA ALA A 110 7.61 -3.79 -11.11
C ALA A 110 8.13 -3.15 -12.42
N LEU A 111 8.72 -1.95 -12.33
CA LEU A 111 9.30 -1.26 -13.48
C LEU A 111 10.48 -2.05 -14.08
N LEU A 112 11.41 -2.53 -13.24
CA LEU A 112 12.53 -3.39 -13.68
C LEU A 112 12.05 -4.72 -14.26
N GLY A 113 10.97 -5.28 -13.73
CA GLY A 113 10.40 -6.54 -14.21
C GLY A 113 9.64 -6.44 -15.53
N ALA A 114 9.23 -5.22 -15.92
CA ALA A 114 8.52 -4.91 -17.16
C ALA A 114 9.39 -4.19 -18.20
N ALA A 115 10.65 -3.87 -17.86
CA ALA A 115 11.66 -3.37 -18.79
C ALA A 115 12.11 -4.50 -19.73
#